data_AF-Q6QQM5-F1
#
_entry.id   AF-Q6QQM5-F1
#
_cell.length_a   1.000
_cell.length_b   1.000
_cell.length_c   1.000
_cell.angle_alpha   90.00
_cell.angle_beta   90.00
_cell.angle_gamma   90.00
#
_symmetry.space_group_name_H-M   'P 1'
#
loop_
_entity.id
_entity.type
_entity.pdbx_description
1 polymer ?
#
loop_
_entity_poly.entity_id
_entity_poly.type
_entity_poly.pdbx_seq_one_letter_code
_entity_poly.pdbx_strand_id
1 'polypeptide(L)'
;IDLIMGPRGSAAEYAFCNALTNNKDGFTSLLAVVAPNLPCKPSTLMFNKVTIKGAKQAVQMFGPAQRAVAMAVTDCVADGTIPQSEADDVYVCVGVFIHW
;
A
#
# COMPACT_ATOMS: atom_id res chain seq x y z
N ILE A 1 2.38 7.38 8.76
CA ILE A 1 2.26 7.04 7.33
C ILE A 1 3.15 8.01 6.58
N ASP A 2 4.00 7.52 5.67
CA ASP A 2 4.56 8.38 4.62
C ASP A 2 3.98 7.87 3.31
N LEU A 3 3.43 8.77 2.51
CA LEU A 3 2.62 8.40 1.35
C LEU A 3 3.06 9.20 0.12
N ILE A 4 3.16 8.49 -1.00
CA ILE A 4 3.30 9.08 -2.33
C ILE A 4 2.10 8.60 -3.15
N MET A 5 1.51 9.52 -3.91
CA MET A 5 0.50 9.21 -4.90
C MET A 5 0.84 9.92 -6.21
N GLY A 6 0.63 9.26 -7.34
CA GLY A 6 0.85 9.89 -8.64
C GLY A 6 0.21 9.12 -9.78
N PRO A 7 -0.02 9.77 -10.93
CA PRO A 7 -0.67 9.17 -12.08
C PRO A 7 0.27 8.20 -12.82
N ARG A 8 -0.30 7.43 -13.74
CA ARG A 8 0.42 6.68 -14.77
C ARG A 8 1.44 7.58 -15.50
N GLY A 9 2.60 7.04 -15.79
CA GLY A 9 3.74 7.72 -16.39
C GLY A 9 4.59 8.55 -15.41
N SER A 10 4.20 8.64 -14.13
CA SER A 10 4.93 9.42 -13.13
C SER A 10 5.99 8.59 -12.39
N ALA A 11 6.83 9.28 -11.62
CA ALA A 11 7.78 8.65 -10.71
C ALA A 11 7.09 7.75 -9.65
N ALA A 12 5.81 7.98 -9.34
CA ALA A 12 5.06 7.13 -8.41
C ALA A 12 4.81 5.73 -8.99
N GLU A 13 4.43 5.63 -10.27
CA GLU A 13 4.29 4.34 -10.98
C GLU A 13 5.64 3.60 -11.04
N TYR A 14 6.71 4.31 -11.38
CA TYR A 14 8.05 3.72 -11.43
C TYR A 14 8.50 3.19 -10.06
N ALA A 15 8.31 3.99 -9.00
CA ALA A 15 8.63 3.57 -7.63
C ALA A 15 7.79 2.36 -7.20
N PHE A 16 6.49 2.35 -7.52
CA PHE A 16 5.58 1.23 -7.25
C PHE A 16 6.10 -0.08 -7.84
N CYS A 17 6.42 -0.09 -9.14
CA CYS A 17 6.88 -1.29 -9.85
C CYS A 17 8.22 -1.81 -9.31
N ASN A 18 9.17 -0.90 -9.03
CA ASN A 18 10.47 -1.29 -8.49
C ASN A 18 10.37 -1.82 -7.06
N ALA A 19 9.61 -1.17 -6.20
CA ALA A 19 9.50 -1.58 -4.80
C ALA A 19 8.76 -2.92 -4.65
N LEU A 20 7.76 -3.21 -5.49
CA LEU A 20 7.05 -4.49 -5.48
C LEU A 20 7.95 -5.68 -5.81
N THR A 21 8.95 -5.48 -6.67
CA THR A 21 9.86 -6.53 -7.14
C THR A 21 11.16 -6.64 -6.33
N ASN A 22 11.35 -5.79 -5.32
CA ASN A 22 12.64 -5.61 -4.64
C ASN A 22 12.60 -5.93 -3.13
N ASN A 23 12.02 -7.06 -2.74
CA ASN A 23 11.96 -7.49 -1.33
C ASN A 23 13.34 -7.84 -0.75
N LYS A 24 13.52 -7.65 0.56
CA LYS A 24 14.75 -7.90 1.33
C LYS A 24 14.41 -8.51 2.69
N ASP A 25 15.41 -9.06 3.37
CA ASP A 25 15.21 -9.60 4.72
C ASP A 25 14.67 -8.51 5.67
N GLY A 26 13.58 -8.84 6.36
CA GLY A 26 12.85 -7.92 7.24
C GLY A 26 12.13 -6.74 6.56
N PHE A 27 12.18 -6.61 5.23
CA PHE A 27 11.51 -5.54 4.47
C PHE A 27 10.84 -6.11 3.22
N THR A 28 9.52 -6.22 3.27
CA THR A 28 8.70 -6.76 2.18
C THR A 28 7.62 -5.77 1.81
N SER A 29 7.43 -5.59 0.51
CA SER A 29 6.37 -4.76 -0.06
C SER A 29 5.28 -5.66 -0.63
N LEU A 30 4.00 -5.33 -0.36
CA LEU A 30 2.84 -6.06 -0.88
C LEU A 30 1.79 -5.10 -1.43
N LEU A 31 0.92 -5.61 -2.29
CA LEU A 31 -0.30 -4.88 -2.68
C LEU A 31 -1.22 -4.78 -1.47
N ALA A 32 -1.75 -3.58 -1.20
CA ALA A 32 -2.77 -3.40 -0.18
C ALA A 32 -4.08 -4.03 -0.64
N VAL A 33 -4.60 -4.96 0.15
CA VAL A 33 -5.87 -5.64 -0.14
C VAL A 33 -6.88 -5.41 0.97
N VAL A 34 -8.13 -5.14 0.57
CA VAL A 34 -9.27 -5.06 1.49
C VAL A 34 -9.50 -6.45 2.08
N ALA A 35 -9.46 -7.48 1.25
CA ALA A 35 -9.50 -8.88 1.65
C ALA A 35 -8.67 -9.71 0.64
N PRO A 36 -8.32 -10.97 0.94
CA PRO A 36 -7.71 -11.86 -0.05
C PRO A 36 -8.53 -11.89 -1.34
N ASN A 37 -7.86 -11.75 -2.49
CA ASN A 37 -8.46 -11.62 -3.83
C ASN A 37 -9.31 -10.35 -4.07
N LEU A 38 -9.23 -9.34 -3.18
CA LEU A 38 -9.91 -8.06 -3.32
C LEU A 38 -8.94 -6.89 -3.03
N PRO A 39 -8.07 -6.53 -3.99
CA PRO A 39 -7.19 -5.36 -3.86
C PRO A 39 -7.99 -4.05 -3.82
N CYS A 40 -7.49 -3.04 -3.10
CA CYS A 40 -8.07 -1.71 -3.19
C CYS A 40 -7.70 -1.05 -4.54
N LYS A 41 -8.52 -0.08 -4.96
CA LYS A 41 -8.20 0.84 -6.03
C LYS A 41 -8.24 2.28 -5.51
N PRO A 42 -7.27 3.15 -5.89
CA PRO A 42 -6.16 2.91 -6.82
C PRO A 42 -5.11 1.89 -6.34
N SER A 43 -4.33 1.37 -7.29
CA SER A 43 -3.31 0.34 -7.02
C SER A 43 -2.34 0.83 -5.97
N THR A 44 -2.34 0.17 -4.81
CA THR A 44 -1.61 0.63 -3.62
C THR A 44 -0.56 -0.38 -3.20
N LEU A 45 0.69 0.07 -3.08
CA LEU A 45 1.80 -0.68 -2.51
C LEU A 45 1.96 -0.29 -1.04
N MET A 46 2.12 -1.28 -0.18
CA MET A 46 2.49 -1.10 1.22
C MET A 46 3.88 -1.65 1.49
N PHE A 47 4.67 -0.91 2.27
CA PHE A 47 5.99 -1.35 2.72
C PHE A 47 6.23 -0.93 4.17
N ASN A 48 6.95 -1.78 4.92
CA ASN A 48 7.24 -1.56 6.33
C ASN A 48 8.46 -0.66 6.54
N LYS A 49 8.39 0.26 7.51
CA LYS A 49 9.54 1.09 7.91
C LYS A 49 10.38 0.49 9.04
N VAL A 50 9.75 -0.32 9.87
CA VAL A 50 10.42 -1.04 10.98
C VAL A 50 10.72 -2.45 10.49
N THR A 51 11.94 -2.93 10.70
CA THR A 51 12.35 -4.29 10.34
C THR A 51 11.42 -5.32 10.99
N ILE A 52 10.80 -6.16 10.16
CA ILE A 52 9.98 -7.28 10.62
C ILE A 52 10.92 -8.43 11.00
N LYS A 53 10.95 -8.80 12.28
CA LYS A 53 11.85 -9.84 12.82
C LYS A 53 11.14 -11.17 13.09
N GLY A 54 9.82 -11.23 12.92
CA GLY A 54 9.06 -12.45 13.18
C GLY A 54 7.58 -12.34 12.81
N ALA A 55 6.90 -13.48 12.93
CA ALA A 55 5.53 -13.64 12.44
C ALA A 55 4.52 -12.67 13.07
N LYS A 56 4.66 -12.33 14.36
CA LYS A 56 3.76 -11.38 15.04
C LYS A 56 3.73 -10.01 14.36
N GLN A 57 4.91 -9.48 14.03
CA GLN A 57 5.04 -8.19 13.35
C GLN A 57 4.55 -8.27 11.90
N ALA A 58 4.79 -9.40 11.22
CA ALA A 58 4.26 -9.64 9.88
C ALA A 58 2.72 -9.65 9.88
N VAL A 59 2.09 -10.30 10.87
CA VAL A 59 0.63 -10.32 11.02
C VAL A 59 0.08 -8.94 11.37
N GLN A 60 0.79 -8.13 12.16
CA GLN A 60 0.38 -6.74 12.43
C GLN A 60 0.42 -5.87 11.17
N MET A 61 1.48 -5.98 10.37
CA MET A 61 1.65 -5.24 9.11
C MET A 61 0.63 -5.68 8.04
N PHE A 62 0.53 -6.99 7.80
CA PHE A 62 -0.25 -7.56 6.70
C PHE A 62 -1.63 -8.11 7.14
N GLY A 63 -2.08 -7.73 8.33
CA GLY A 63 -3.43 -7.99 8.86
C GLY A 63 -4.16 -6.67 9.11
N PRO A 64 -4.17 -6.15 10.35
CA PRO A 64 -4.93 -4.95 10.68
C PRO A 64 -4.42 -3.70 9.96
N ALA A 65 -3.09 -3.51 9.82
CA ALA A 65 -2.57 -2.33 9.13
C ALA A 65 -2.87 -2.37 7.62
N GLN A 66 -2.72 -3.52 6.97
CA GLN A 66 -3.10 -3.69 5.56
C GLN A 66 -4.58 -3.43 5.32
N ARG A 67 -5.47 -3.99 6.15
CA ARG A 67 -6.91 -3.73 6.05
C ARG A 67 -7.21 -2.24 6.20
N ALA A 68 -6.60 -1.58 7.18
CA ALA A 68 -6.84 -0.16 7.44
C ALA A 68 -6.37 0.72 6.26
N VAL A 69 -5.19 0.46 5.71
CA VAL A 69 -4.68 1.20 4.54
C VAL A 69 -5.55 0.97 3.32
N ALA A 70 -5.88 -0.29 3.00
CA ALA A 70 -6.70 -0.62 1.84
C ALA A 70 -8.12 -0.04 1.94
N MET A 71 -8.69 -0.03 3.14
CA MET A 71 -10.01 0.58 3.39
C MET A 71 -9.95 2.09 3.25
N ALA A 72 -8.96 2.76 3.85
CA ALA A 72 -8.81 4.20 3.71
C ALA A 72 -8.71 4.63 2.24
N VAL A 73 -7.95 3.89 1.42
CA VAL A 73 -7.86 4.16 -0.03
C VAL A 73 -9.21 3.99 -0.73
N THR A 74 -9.93 2.92 -0.40
CA THR A 74 -11.23 2.62 -1.01
C THR A 74 -12.30 3.63 -0.59
N ASP A 75 -12.29 4.03 0.68
CA ASP A 75 -13.19 5.04 1.24
C ASP A 75 -12.94 6.42 0.61
N CYS A 76 -11.67 6.78 0.36
CA CYS A 76 -11.33 7.99 -0.39
C CYS A 76 -11.84 8.00 -1.83
N VAL A 77 -11.98 6.83 -2.48
CA VAL A 77 -12.64 6.75 -3.79
C VAL A 77 -14.16 6.91 -3.63
N ALA A 78 -14.74 6.27 -2.63
CA ALA A 78 -16.18 6.30 -2.37
C ALA A 78 -16.69 7.70 -1.98
N ASP A 79 -15.89 8.47 -1.22
CA ASP A 79 -16.22 9.83 -0.80
C ASP A 79 -15.81 10.93 -1.81
N GLY A 80 -15.10 10.53 -2.87
CA GLY A 80 -14.67 11.42 -3.95
C GLY A 80 -13.37 12.20 -3.68
N THR A 81 -12.69 11.96 -2.56
CA THR A 81 -11.33 12.50 -2.30
C THR A 81 -10.35 12.09 -3.39
N ILE A 82 -10.45 10.84 -3.85
CA ILE A 82 -9.82 10.35 -5.08
C ILE A 82 -10.93 10.25 -6.13
N PRO A 83 -10.88 10.99 -7.24
CA PRO A 83 -11.89 10.91 -8.28
C PRO A 83 -12.03 9.48 -8.81
N GLN A 84 -13.26 8.94 -8.80
CA GLN A 84 -13.52 7.56 -9.24
C GLN A 84 -13.05 7.30 -10.68
N SER A 85 -13.13 8.31 -11.55
CA SER A 85 -12.67 8.25 -12.94
C SER A 85 -11.15 8.12 -13.08
N GLU A 86 -10.38 8.44 -12.05
CA GLU A 86 -8.91 8.35 -12.05
C GLU A 86 -8.40 7.11 -11.32
N ALA A 87 -9.28 6.39 -10.61
CA ALA A 87 -8.88 5.34 -9.68
C ALA A 87 -8.13 4.17 -10.35
N ASP A 88 -8.28 3.99 -11.67
CA ASP A 88 -7.57 2.96 -12.42
C ASP A 88 -6.21 3.40 -13.00
N ASP A 89 -5.89 4.69 -12.93
CA ASP A 89 -4.68 5.27 -13.53
C ASP A 89 -3.79 6.01 -12.52
N VAL A 90 -4.03 5.80 -11.23
CA VAL A 90 -3.23 6.34 -10.13
C VAL A 90 -2.59 5.20 -9.33
N TYR A 91 -1.38 5.46 -8.84
CA TYR A 91 -0.62 4.55 -8.00
C TYR A 91 -0.33 5.20 -6.65
N VAL A 92 -0.43 4.41 -5.58
CA VAL A 92 -0.18 4.86 -4.21
C VAL A 92 0.92 4.00 -3.60
N CYS A 93 1.89 4.63 -2.94
CA CYS A 93 2.98 3.98 -2.21
C CYS A 93 2.92 4.39 -0.75
N VAL A 94 2.75 3.44 0.16
CA VAL A 94 2.45 3.68 1.58
C VAL A 94 3.50 3.05 2.48
N GLY A 95 4.33 3.89 3.10
CA GLY A 95 5.26 3.52 4.16
C GLY A 95 4.58 3.47 5.52
N VAL A 96 4.47 2.28 6.10
CA VAL A 96 3.80 2.06 7.39
C VAL A 96 4.82 1.86 8.51
N PHE A 97 4.65 2.62 9.58
CA PHE A 97 5.42 2.49 10.82
C PHE A 97 4.54 1.81 11.87
N ILE A 98 5.00 0.66 12.37
CA ILE A 98 4.41 -0.03 13.53
C ILE A 98 5.58 -0.26 14.49
N HIS A 99 5.46 0.23 15.72
CA HIS A 99 6.46 -0.03 16.75
C HIS A 99 6.53 -1.54 17.05
N TRP A 100 7.68 -2.01 17.57
CA TRP A 100 7.92 -3.42 17.86
C TRP A 100 6.95 -4.00 18.90
#